data_AF-A0A7C0U094-F1
#
_entry.id   AF-A0A7C0U094-F1
#
_cell.length_a   1.000
_cell.length_b   1.000
_cell.length_c   1.000
_cell.angle_alpha   90.00
_cell.angle_beta   90.00
_cell.angle_gamma   90.00
#
_symmetry.space_group_name_H-M   'P 1'
#
loop_
_entity.id
_entity.type
_entity.pdbx_description
1 polymer ?
#
loop_
_entity_poly.entity_id
_entity_poly.type
_entity_poly.pdbx_seq_one_letter_code
_entity_poly.pdbx_strand_id
1 'polypeptide(L)' 'MLKKGVGDKIRLAGNADASCTLPFRSPEEVAAEVKKCIRATALGGGYILASLNTLIGGFLVENIYTDV' A
#
# COMPACT_ATOMS: atom_id res chain seq x y z
N MET A 1 5.18 -10.82 7.38
CA MET A 1 5.20 -11.86 8.45
C MET A 1 4.05 -11.76 9.46
N LEU A 2 3.23 -10.69 9.49
CA LEU A 2 2.11 -10.54 10.43
C LEU A 2 0.97 -11.57 10.25
N LYS A 3 0.63 -11.96 9.01
CA LYS A 3 -0.53 -12.84 8.74
C LYS A 3 -0.40 -14.27 9.26
N LYS A 4 0.82 -14.80 9.40
CA LYS A 4 1.04 -16.21 9.78
C LYS A 4 0.53 -16.58 11.17
N GLY A 5 0.31 -15.61 12.06
CA GLY A 5 -0.16 -15.87 13.44
C GLY A 5 -1.54 -15.29 13.78
N VAL A 6 -2.01 -14.27 13.06
CA VAL A 6 -3.25 -13.54 13.39
C VAL A 6 -4.16 -13.26 12.19
N GLY A 7 -3.75 -13.64 10.97
CA GLY A 7 -4.38 -13.23 9.71
C GLY A 7 -5.85 -13.62 9.55
N ASP A 8 -6.29 -14.69 10.21
CA ASP A 8 -7.69 -15.15 10.17
C ASP A 8 -8.58 -14.42 11.19
N LYS A 9 -7.98 -13.67 12.14
CA LYS A 9 -8.69 -12.95 13.21
C LYS A 9 -8.73 -11.45 13.01
N ILE A 10 -7.81 -10.90 12.22
CA ILE A 10 -7.72 -9.46 11.95
C ILE A 10 -7.61 -9.18 10.45
N ARG A 11 -8.25 -8.10 10.02
CA ARG A 11 -8.05 -7.54 8.68
C ARG A 11 -6.89 -6.55 8.73
N LEU A 12 -6.00 -6.58 7.74
CA LEU A 12 -4.88 -5.64 7.64
C LEU A 12 -5.25 -4.48 6.71
N ALA A 13 -5.01 -3.25 7.13
CA ALA A 13 -5.10 -2.05 6.29
C ALA A 13 -3.74 -1.36 6.19
N GLY A 14 -3.31 -0.95 4.99
CA GLY A 14 -1.98 -0.39 4.67
C GLY A 14 -1.36 -1.10 3.47
N ASN A 15 -0.20 -0.77 2.87
CA ASN A 15 0.58 0.44 3.03
C ASN A 15 1.17 0.86 1.67
N ALA A 16 0.65 1.95 1.11
CA ALA A 16 1.44 2.80 0.22
C ALA A 16 2.15 3.84 1.10
N ASP A 17 3.50 3.83 1.09
CA ASP A 17 4.28 4.74 1.92
C ASP A 17 4.07 6.20 1.50
N ALA A 18 3.37 6.93 2.37
CA ALA A 18 3.06 8.34 2.20
C ALA A 18 4.23 9.28 2.57
N SER A 19 5.34 8.75 3.10
CA SER A 19 6.50 9.54 3.49
C SER A 19 7.59 9.60 2.41
N CYS A 20 7.79 8.52 1.64
CA CYS A 20 8.80 8.47 0.58
C CYS A 20 8.26 8.05 -0.79
N THR A 21 7.41 7.02 -0.86
CA THR A 21 7.01 6.44 -2.15
C THR A 21 6.01 7.34 -2.89
N LEU A 22 4.91 7.72 -2.27
CA LEU A 22 3.90 8.55 -2.92
C LEU A 22 4.37 9.98 -3.28
N PRO A 23 5.23 10.66 -2.49
CA PRO A 23 5.68 12.02 -2.84
C PRO A 23 6.80 12.08 -3.88
N PHE A 24 7.66 11.06 -3.98
CA PHE A 24 8.95 11.22 -4.69
C PHE A 24 9.27 10.18 -5.75
N ARG A 25 8.57 9.04 -5.80
CA ARG A 25 8.86 7.97 -6.76
C ARG A 25 8.04 8.08 -8.04
N SER A 26 8.44 7.36 -9.08
CA SER A 26 7.65 7.30 -10.31
C SER A 26 6.38 6.44 -10.13
N PRO A 27 5.34 6.67 -10.96
CA PRO A 27 4.15 5.83 -10.98
C PRO A 27 4.44 4.32 -11.08
N GLU A 28 5.42 3.91 -11.89
CA GLU A 28 5.80 2.50 -12.06
C GLU A 28 6.37 1.89 -10.78
N GLU A 29 7.20 2.66 -10.06
CA GLU A 29 7.77 2.24 -8.79
C GLU A 29 6.68 2.13 -7.71
N VAL A 30 5.74 3.08 -7.68
CA VAL A 30 4.55 3.03 -6.81
C VAL A 30 3.75 1.76 -7.09
N ALA A 31 3.43 1.47 -8.35
CA ALA A 31 2.70 0.26 -8.75
C ALA A 31 3.43 -1.02 -8.34
N ALA A 32 4.75 -1.07 -8.52
CA ALA A 32 5.57 -2.22 -8.14
C ALA A 32 5.55 -2.47 -6.61
N GLU A 33 5.61 -1.41 -5.81
CA GLU A 33 5.52 -1.49 -4.35
C GLU A 33 4.14 -1.98 -3.90
N VAL A 34 3.07 -1.39 -4.45
CA VAL A 34 1.69 -1.81 -4.13
C VAL A 34 1.48 -3.28 -4.48
N LYS A 35 1.94 -3.73 -5.67
CA LYS A 35 1.92 -5.14 -6.08
C LYS A 35 2.66 -6.05 -5.09
N LYS A 36 3.82 -5.61 -4.60
CA LYS A 36 4.60 -6.35 -3.60
C LYS A 36 3.85 -6.45 -2.26
N CYS A 37 3.23 -5.36 -1.81
CA CYS A 37 2.39 -5.34 -0.63
C CYS A 37 1.22 -6.32 -0.76
N ILE A 38 0.43 -6.23 -1.84
CA ILE A 38 -0.68 -7.14 -2.14
C ILE A 38 -0.21 -8.60 -2.11
N ARG A 39 0.89 -8.95 -2.80
CA ARG A 39 1.39 -10.34 -2.78
C ARG A 39 1.78 -10.82 -1.38
N ALA A 40 2.31 -9.94 -0.54
CA ALA A 40 2.74 -10.28 0.81
C ALA A 40 1.58 -10.39 1.81
N THR A 41 0.47 -9.70 1.57
CA THR A 41 -0.61 -9.53 2.56
C THR A 41 -1.97 -10.02 2.08
N ALA A 42 -2.23 -10.20 0.79
CA ALA A 42 -3.55 -10.58 0.27
C ALA A 42 -3.84 -12.07 0.35
N LEU A 43 -2.82 -12.93 0.52
CA LEU A 43 -3.02 -14.37 0.67
C LEU A 43 -3.96 -14.67 1.86
N GLY A 44 -5.11 -15.31 1.59
CA GLY A 44 -6.15 -15.57 2.59
C GLY A 44 -7.21 -14.48 2.79
N GLY A 45 -7.22 -13.42 1.96
CA GLY A 45 -8.24 -12.35 2.04
C GLY A 45 -8.10 -11.43 3.26
N GLY A 46 -8.96 -10.41 3.41
CA GLY A 46 -8.91 -9.51 4.59
C GLY A 46 -7.75 -8.49 4.57
N TYR A 47 -7.28 -8.11 3.39
CA TYR A 47 -6.34 -7.02 3.19
C TYR A 47 -7.04 -5.85 2.49
N ILE A 48 -6.95 -4.66 3.08
CA ILE A 48 -7.44 -3.40 2.51
C ILE A 48 -6.20 -2.57 2.17
N LEU A 49 -6.00 -2.27 0.89
CA LEU A 49 -4.97 -1.33 0.49
C LEU A 49 -5.39 0.07 0.96
N ALA A 50 -4.52 0.72 1.73
CA ALA A 50 -4.73 2.07 2.25
C ALA A 50 -3.40 2.81 2.36
N SER A 51 -3.45 4.14 2.38
CA SER A 51 -2.30 4.98 2.72
C SER A 51 -1.97 4.84 4.21
N LEU A 52 -0.68 4.90 4.56
CA LEU A 52 -0.25 4.83 5.96
C LEU A 52 -0.69 6.05 6.78
N ASN A 53 -0.86 7.20 6.12
CA ASN A 53 -1.20 8.48 6.72
C ASN A 53 -2.23 9.22 5.86
N THR A 54 -2.80 10.28 6.43
CA THR A 54 -3.61 11.25 5.68
C THR A 54 -2.82 11.80 4.50
N LEU A 55 -3.43 11.80 3.33
CA LEU A 55 -2.90 12.48 2.15
C LEU A 55 -3.01 13.99 2.38
N ILE A 56 -1.93 14.61 2.83
CA ILE A 56 -1.76 16.07 2.97
C ILE A 56 -1.19 16.69 1.69
N GLY A 57 -1.28 18.01 1.50
CA GLY A 57 -0.74 18.66 0.29
C GLY A 57 0.76 18.38 0.06
N GLY A 58 1.14 18.01 -1.16
CA GLY A 58 2.53 17.71 -1.55
C GLY A 58 2.75 16.39 -2.30
N PHE A 59 1.73 15.54 -2.40
CA PHE A 59 1.80 14.31 -3.21
C PHE A 59 1.68 14.59 -4.70
N LEU A 60 2.43 13.84 -5.50
CA LEU A 60 2.25 13.80 -6.95
C LEU A 60 0.91 13.16 -7.27
N VAL A 61 0.04 13.89 -7.97
CA VAL A 61 -1.32 13.44 -8.29
C VAL A 61 -1.30 12.14 -9.10
N GLU A 62 -0.35 12.02 -10.02
CA GLU A 62 -0.14 10.80 -10.82
C GLU A 62 0.11 9.56 -9.95
N ASN A 63 0.83 9.70 -8.84
CA ASN A 63 1.09 8.59 -7.92
C ASN A 63 -0.14 8.15 -7.13
N ILE A 64 -1.12 9.04 -6.95
CA ILE A 64 -2.40 8.72 -6.28
C ILE A 64 -3.30 7.92 -7.22
N TYR A 65 -3.26 8.23 -8.52
CA TYR A 65 -4.09 7.59 -9.56
C TYR A 65 -3.33 6.52 -10.38
N THR A 66 -2.15 6.11 -9.93
CA THR A 66 -1.35 5.06 -10.58
C THR A 66 -2.12 3.76 -10.73
N ASP A 67 -2.06 3.18 -11.93
CA ASP A 67 -2.60 1.85 -12.22
C ASP A 67 -1.75 0.74 -11.59
N VAL A 68 -2.41 -0.18 -10.88
CA VAL A 68 -1.78 -1.32 -10.18
C VAL A 68 -2.34 -2.64 -10.71
#